data_AF-A0A434ELL3-F1
#
_entry.id   AF-A0A434ELL3-F1
#
_cell.length_a   1.000
_cell.length_b   1.000
_cell.length_c   1.000
_cell.angle_alpha   90.00
_cell.angle_beta   90.00
_cell.angle_gamma   90.00
#
_symmetry.space_group_name_H-M   'P 1'
#
loop_
_entity.id
_entity.type
_entity.pdbx_description
1 polymer ?
#
loop_
_entity_poly.entity_id
_entity_poly.type
_entity_poly.pdbx_seq_one_letter_code
_entity_poly.pdbx_strand_id
1 'polypeptide(L)'
;TNTAIRHRNHQIATDGSQKIVQRLLNPIRDRLAKGESIELLSVPVAGWMAYLIKASARFGRAWQVSDPFAEKVAAIADRIGSNSNALVDSILAIDAIFDPQLAANATFRAHVVASLDGLLSNDPAGFVRQVCTGPTDARLKQPARSA
;
A
#
# COMPACT_ATOMS: atom_id res chain seq x y z
N THR A 1 21.90 -11.41 -3.72
CA THR A 1 21.37 -11.72 -2.38
C THR A 1 22.56 -11.97 -1.46
N ASN A 2 22.81 -11.09 -0.49
CA ASN A 2 23.90 -11.30 0.46
C ASN A 2 23.38 -12.19 1.61
N THR A 3 23.82 -13.45 1.64
CA THR A 3 23.39 -14.47 2.60
C THR A 3 23.96 -14.28 4.01
N ALA A 4 24.88 -13.33 4.21
CA ALA A 4 25.52 -13.07 5.49
C ALA A 4 24.70 -12.17 6.44
N ILE A 5 23.70 -11.44 5.93
CA ILE A 5 22.88 -10.55 6.76
C ILE A 5 21.43 -11.05 6.79
N ARG A 6 21.07 -11.73 7.88
CA ARG A 6 19.66 -12.02 8.22
C ARG A 6 19.00 -10.74 8.72
N HIS A 7 18.73 -9.78 7.84
CA HIS A 7 17.78 -8.73 8.16
C HIS A 7 16.42 -9.40 8.32
N ARG A 8 15.85 -9.44 9.54
CA ARG A 8 14.44 -9.85 9.68
C ARG A 8 13.61 -8.81 8.95
N ASN A 9 12.69 -9.22 8.08
CA ASN A 9 11.74 -8.31 7.42
C ASN A 9 11.05 -7.36 8.42
N HIS A 10 10.86 -7.83 9.65
CA HIS A 10 10.36 -7.04 10.80
C HIS A 10 11.21 -5.80 11.11
N GLN A 11 12.55 -5.88 11.06
CA GLN A 11 13.45 -4.74 11.29
C GLN A 11 13.38 -3.68 10.18
N ILE A 12 12.93 -4.06 8.97
CA ILE A 12 12.75 -3.12 7.85
C ILE A 12 11.37 -2.46 7.92
N ALA A 13 10.37 -3.17 8.45
CA ALA A 13 8.98 -2.73 8.57
C ALA A 13 8.71 -1.80 9.77
N THR A 14 9.65 -1.65 10.70
CA THR A 14 9.58 -0.65 11.78
C THR A 14 9.43 0.76 11.20
N ASP A 15 8.54 1.58 11.74
CA ASP A 15 8.24 2.95 11.27
C ASP A 15 7.81 3.00 9.78
N GLY A 16 7.01 2.01 9.36
CA GLY A 16 6.49 1.91 8.00
C GLY A 16 5.74 3.16 7.57
N SER A 17 4.91 3.72 8.44
CA SER A 17 4.21 4.99 8.25
C SER A 17 5.13 6.15 7.87
N GLN A 18 6.29 6.29 8.51
CA GLN A 18 7.27 7.35 8.20
C GLN A 18 7.96 7.12 6.85
N LYS A 19 8.23 5.85 6.50
CA LYS A 19 8.90 5.47 5.25
C LYS A 19 7.97 5.61 4.03
N ILE A 20 6.68 5.32 4.20
CA ILE A 20 5.70 5.32 3.11
C ILE A 20 5.45 6.71 2.56
N VAL A 21 5.41 7.73 3.42
CA VAL A 21 5.20 9.12 2.99
C VAL A 21 6.25 9.52 1.95
N GLN A 22 7.53 9.36 2.28
CA GLN A 22 8.61 9.79 1.40
C GLN A 22 8.84 8.85 0.21
N ARG A 23 8.70 7.52 0.41
CA ARG A 23 9.09 6.53 -0.61
C ARG A 23 7.98 6.15 -1.58
N LEU A 24 6.72 6.36 -1.21
CA LEU A 24 5.57 5.94 -2.02
C LEU A 24 4.61 7.10 -2.27
N LEU A 25 4.17 7.81 -1.23
CA LEU A 25 3.13 8.84 -1.39
C LEU A 25 3.63 10.02 -2.23
N ASN A 26 4.88 10.47 -2.04
CA ASN A 26 5.47 11.51 -2.87
C ASN A 26 5.55 11.10 -4.37
N PRO A 27 6.13 9.95 -4.76
CA PRO A 27 6.08 9.47 -6.13
C PRO A 27 4.67 9.32 -6.71
N ILE A 28 3.70 8.85 -5.90
CA ILE A 28 2.31 8.70 -6.32
C ILE A 28 1.72 10.07 -6.70
N ARG A 29 1.94 11.10 -5.87
CA ARG A 29 1.50 12.48 -6.18
C ARG A 29 2.09 12.97 -7.50
N ASP A 30 3.40 12.76 -7.70
CA ASP A 30 4.09 13.21 -8.92
C ASP A 30 3.55 12.52 -10.17
N ARG A 31 3.26 11.21 -10.10
CA ARG A 31 2.69 10.46 -11.22
C ARG A 31 1.25 10.86 -11.49
N LEU A 32 0.43 11.06 -10.45
CA LEU A 32 -0.94 11.56 -10.60
C LEU A 32 -0.97 12.94 -11.27
N ALA A 33 -0.07 13.84 -10.88
CA ALA A 33 0.06 15.16 -11.50
C ALA A 33 0.43 15.10 -13.00
N LYS A 34 1.10 14.03 -13.43
CA LYS A 34 1.48 13.76 -14.83
C LYS A 34 0.47 12.87 -15.57
N GLY A 35 -0.64 12.50 -14.92
CA GLY A 35 -1.62 11.54 -15.45
C GLY A 35 -1.00 10.18 -15.80
N GLU A 36 0.02 9.76 -15.04
CA GLU A 36 0.72 8.49 -15.20
C GLU A 36 0.12 7.41 -14.27
N SER A 37 0.30 6.14 -14.62
CA SER A 37 -0.18 5.03 -13.78
C SER A 37 0.55 5.00 -12.42
N ILE A 38 -0.23 4.69 -11.38
CA ILE A 38 0.21 4.48 -9.99
C ILE A 38 -0.11 3.07 -9.49
N GLU A 39 -0.53 2.18 -10.38
CA GLU A 39 -1.02 0.84 -10.04
C GLU A 39 -0.01 0.07 -9.18
N LEU A 40 1.23 -0.08 -9.66
CA LEU A 40 2.30 -0.76 -8.94
C LEU A 40 2.75 -0.03 -7.67
N LEU A 41 2.61 1.30 -7.62
CA LEU A 41 2.94 2.10 -6.44
C LEU A 41 1.87 1.98 -5.34
N SER A 42 0.64 1.63 -5.72
CA SER A 42 -0.49 1.48 -4.78
C SER A 42 -0.43 0.14 -4.04
N VAL A 43 0.15 -0.90 -4.65
CA VAL A 43 0.35 -2.22 -4.03
C VAL A 43 1.11 -2.15 -2.70
N PRO A 44 2.30 -1.56 -2.60
CA PRO A 44 3.02 -1.48 -1.32
C PRO A 44 2.32 -0.60 -0.28
N VAL A 45 1.53 0.40 -0.69
CA VAL A 45 0.68 1.18 0.24
C VAL A 45 -0.40 0.26 0.84
N ALA A 46 -1.11 -0.49 0.01
CA ALA A 46 -2.08 -1.48 0.46
C ALA A 46 -1.43 -2.63 1.26
N GLY A 47 -0.19 -3.00 0.94
CA GLY A 47 0.61 -3.99 1.68
C GLY A 47 0.90 -3.56 3.11
N TRP A 48 1.23 -2.28 3.33
CA TRP A 48 1.34 -1.74 4.68
C TRP A 48 0.00 -1.72 5.41
N MET A 49 -1.07 -1.31 4.75
CA MET A 49 -2.41 -1.36 5.36
C MET A 49 -2.78 -2.79 5.78
N ALA A 50 -2.62 -3.77 4.88
CA ALA A 50 -2.86 -5.18 5.16
C ALA A 50 -1.97 -5.71 6.30
N TYR A 51 -0.72 -5.25 6.37
CA TYR A 51 0.21 -5.60 7.43
C TYR A 51 -0.28 -5.15 8.82
N LEU A 52 -0.81 -3.93 8.92
CA LEU A 52 -1.40 -3.40 10.16
C LEU A 52 -2.75 -4.05 10.49
N ILE A 53 -3.61 -4.23 9.48
CA ILE A 53 -4.94 -4.85 9.62
C ILE A 53 -4.81 -6.27 10.17
N LYS A 54 -3.90 -7.08 9.62
CA LYS A 54 -3.70 -8.47 10.07
C LYS A 54 -3.12 -8.60 11.48
N ALA A 55 -2.60 -7.51 12.06
CA ALA A 55 -2.18 -7.47 13.46
C ALA A 55 -3.34 -7.26 14.45
N SER A 56 -4.52 -6.88 13.96
CA SER A 56 -5.71 -6.68 14.80
C SER A 56 -6.25 -7.99 15.40
N ALA A 57 -7.06 -7.88 16.45
CA ALA A 57 -7.62 -9.04 17.13
C ALA A 57 -8.57 -9.81 16.21
N ARG A 58 -9.40 -9.10 15.45
CA ARG A 58 -10.37 -9.67 14.52
C ARG A 58 -9.73 -10.50 13.42
N PHE A 59 -8.52 -10.12 12.99
CA PHE A 59 -7.77 -10.84 11.97
C PHE A 59 -6.77 -11.85 12.56
N GLY A 60 -6.91 -12.17 13.85
CA GLY A 60 -6.19 -13.27 14.50
C GLY A 60 -4.83 -12.89 15.07
N ARG A 61 -4.49 -11.60 15.19
CA ARG A 61 -3.20 -11.11 15.72
C ARG A 61 -2.00 -11.81 15.07
N ALA A 62 -1.94 -11.79 13.74
CA ALA A 62 -0.99 -12.58 12.98
C ALA A 62 0.49 -12.31 13.37
N TRP A 63 0.80 -11.11 13.89
CA TRP A 63 2.11 -10.73 14.41
C TRP A 63 2.03 -9.46 15.28
N GLN A 64 3.12 -9.19 16.01
CA GLN A 64 3.33 -7.91 16.69
C GLN A 64 3.92 -6.89 15.72
N VAL A 65 3.28 -5.73 15.60
CA VAL A 65 3.72 -4.63 14.74
C VAL A 65 4.44 -3.57 15.57
N SER A 66 5.50 -2.99 14.99
CA SER A 66 6.17 -1.80 15.51
C SER A 66 5.95 -0.63 14.54
N ASP A 67 4.80 0.03 14.63
CA ASP A 67 4.46 1.24 13.87
C ASP A 67 3.64 2.18 14.78
N PRO A 68 3.92 3.49 14.83
CA PRO A 68 3.13 4.43 15.62
C PRO A 68 1.63 4.40 15.34
N PHE A 69 1.21 3.98 14.15
CA PHE A 69 -0.19 3.89 13.75
C PHE A 69 -0.77 2.47 13.83
N ALA A 70 0.00 1.50 14.33
CA ALA A 70 -0.43 0.11 14.43
C ALA A 70 -1.73 -0.04 15.23
N GLU A 71 -1.80 0.55 16.42
CA GLU A 71 -2.99 0.46 17.28
C GLU A 71 -4.21 1.14 16.64
N LYS A 72 -4.01 2.32 16.02
CA LYS A 72 -5.07 3.06 15.35
C LYS A 72 -5.65 2.26 14.18
N VAL A 73 -4.81 1.68 13.34
CA VAL A 73 -5.26 0.87 12.20
C VAL A 73 -5.85 -0.47 12.66
N ALA A 74 -5.31 -1.08 13.71
CA ALA A 74 -5.89 -2.29 14.30
C ALA A 74 -7.30 -2.04 14.85
N ALA A 75 -7.52 -0.93 15.57
CA ALA A 75 -8.85 -0.54 16.05
C ALA A 75 -9.84 -0.28 14.90
N ILE A 76 -9.39 0.35 13.82
CA ILE A 76 -10.20 0.51 12.59
C ILE A 76 -10.59 -0.87 12.03
N ALA A 77 -9.62 -1.79 11.92
CA ALA A 77 -9.84 -3.15 11.42
C ALA A 77 -10.81 -3.96 12.29
N ASP A 78 -10.67 -3.88 13.61
CA ASP A 78 -11.55 -4.56 14.56
C ASP A 78 -13.00 -4.07 14.44
N ARG A 79 -13.19 -2.76 14.21
CA ARG A 79 -14.53 -2.15 14.03
C ARG A 79 -15.16 -2.48 12.67
N ILE A 80 -14.39 -2.40 11.59
CA ILE A 80 -14.93 -2.46 10.20
C ILE A 80 -14.98 -3.88 9.67
N GLY A 81 -14.04 -4.72 10.08
CA GLY A 81 -13.86 -6.05 9.51
C GLY A 81 -13.27 -6.04 8.12
N SER A 82 -13.76 -6.91 7.24
CA SER A 82 -13.14 -7.22 5.94
C SER A 82 -13.63 -6.36 4.78
N ASN A 83 -14.32 -5.24 5.05
CA ASN A 83 -14.76 -4.34 4.00
C ASN A 83 -13.60 -3.44 3.55
N SER A 84 -12.95 -3.81 2.44
CA SER A 84 -11.78 -3.12 1.88
C SER A 84 -12.04 -1.63 1.60
N ASN A 85 -13.23 -1.25 1.11
CA ASN A 85 -13.57 0.17 0.88
C ASN A 85 -13.58 0.94 2.20
N ALA A 86 -14.36 0.48 3.18
CA ALA A 86 -14.48 1.17 4.46
C ALA A 86 -13.16 1.21 5.25
N LEU A 87 -12.33 0.16 5.13
CA LEU A 87 -10.98 0.12 5.68
C LEU A 87 -10.08 1.19 5.06
N VAL A 88 -9.99 1.23 3.72
CA VAL A 88 -9.20 2.24 3.01
C VAL A 88 -9.68 3.64 3.34
N ASP A 89 -11.00 3.87 3.32
CA ASP A 89 -11.60 5.17 3.65
C ASP A 89 -11.18 5.65 5.04
N SER A 90 -11.22 4.75 6.03
CA SER A 90 -10.87 5.09 7.42
C SER A 90 -9.37 5.27 7.63
N ILE A 91 -8.52 4.53 6.92
CA ILE A 91 -7.06 4.63 7.04
C ILE A 91 -6.55 5.87 6.28
N LEU A 92 -7.10 6.16 5.10
CA LEU A 92 -6.77 7.38 4.34
C LEU A 92 -7.21 8.67 5.06
N ALA A 93 -8.14 8.58 6.01
CA ALA A 93 -8.53 9.70 6.86
C ALA A 93 -7.50 10.01 7.98
N ILE A 94 -6.39 9.28 8.07
CA ILE A 94 -5.28 9.59 8.98
C ILE A 94 -4.44 10.72 8.36
N ASP A 95 -4.83 11.95 8.66
CA ASP A 95 -4.20 13.23 8.27
C ASP A 95 -2.68 13.31 8.52
N ALA A 96 -2.21 12.69 9.61
CA ALA A 96 -0.78 12.62 9.92
C ALA A 96 0.05 11.82 8.90
N ILE A 97 -0.59 11.03 8.04
CA ILE A 97 0.07 10.21 6.99
C ILE A 97 -0.34 10.67 5.59
N PHE A 98 -1.64 10.88 5.38
CA PHE A 98 -2.20 11.17 4.08
C PHE A 98 -2.67 12.63 4.02
N ASP A 99 -2.07 13.40 3.12
CA ASP A 99 -2.59 14.72 2.79
C ASP A 99 -4.04 14.62 2.28
N PRO A 100 -4.93 15.56 2.65
CA PRO A 100 -6.33 15.57 2.23
C PRO A 100 -6.52 15.50 0.70
N GLN A 101 -5.66 16.15 -0.09
CA GLN A 101 -5.79 16.15 -1.54
C GLN A 101 -5.55 14.75 -2.12
N LEU A 102 -4.51 14.05 -1.65
CA LEU A 102 -4.24 12.68 -2.05
C LEU A 102 -5.32 11.71 -1.54
N ALA A 103 -5.76 11.85 -0.29
CA ALA A 103 -6.81 11.02 0.31
C ALA A 103 -8.17 11.13 -0.43
N ALA A 104 -8.46 12.30 -1.00
CA ALA A 104 -9.66 12.56 -1.80
C ALA A 104 -9.53 12.12 -3.27
N ASN A 105 -8.33 11.74 -3.74
CA ASN A 105 -8.14 11.36 -5.14
C ASN A 105 -8.79 10.00 -5.44
N ALA A 106 -9.81 9.99 -6.29
CA ALA A 106 -10.59 8.80 -6.62
C ALA A 106 -9.76 7.69 -7.28
N THR A 107 -8.81 8.05 -8.16
CA THR A 107 -7.91 7.08 -8.82
C THR A 107 -7.01 6.39 -7.80
N PHE A 108 -6.39 7.16 -6.91
CA PHE A 108 -5.58 6.61 -5.83
C PHE A 108 -6.37 5.68 -4.93
N ARG A 109 -7.55 6.13 -4.46
CA ARG A 109 -8.45 5.32 -3.63
C ARG A 109 -8.81 4.01 -4.31
N ALA A 110 -9.22 4.05 -5.58
CA ALA A 110 -9.61 2.86 -6.33
C ALA A 110 -8.48 1.84 -6.42
N HIS A 111 -7.25 2.27 -6.72
CA HIS A 111 -6.09 1.37 -6.79
C HIS A 111 -5.71 0.79 -5.43
N VAL A 112 -5.79 1.59 -4.35
CA VAL A 112 -5.49 1.10 -2.99
C VAL A 112 -6.57 0.12 -2.51
N VAL A 113 -7.84 0.37 -2.79
CA VAL A 113 -8.95 -0.56 -2.48
C VAL A 113 -8.76 -1.89 -3.21
N ALA A 114 -8.56 -1.86 -4.52
CA ALA A 114 -8.36 -3.08 -5.31
C ALA A 114 -7.14 -3.87 -4.82
N SER A 115 -6.06 -3.16 -4.48
CA SER A 115 -4.85 -3.80 -3.96
C SER A 115 -5.04 -4.38 -2.56
N LEU A 116 -5.75 -3.67 -1.68
CA LEU A 116 -6.02 -4.16 -0.32
C LEU A 116 -6.91 -5.40 -0.37
N ASP A 117 -7.93 -5.39 -1.23
CA ASP A 117 -8.84 -6.52 -1.41
C ASP A 117 -8.08 -7.79 -1.85
N GLY A 118 -7.21 -7.67 -2.85
CA GLY A 118 -6.35 -8.76 -3.29
C GLY A 118 -5.41 -9.28 -2.19
N LEU A 119 -4.86 -8.40 -1.35
CA LEU A 119 -3.94 -8.77 -0.27
C LEU A 119 -4.63 -9.35 0.99
N LEU A 120 -5.91 -9.04 1.19
CA LEU A 120 -6.74 -9.62 2.24
C LEU A 120 -7.47 -10.90 1.78
N SER A 121 -7.45 -11.22 0.49
CA SER A 121 -8.01 -12.45 -0.06
C SER A 121 -7.30 -13.72 0.43
N ASN A 122 -7.84 -14.88 0.05
CA ASN A 122 -7.27 -16.19 0.36
C ASN A 122 -6.00 -16.51 -0.44
N ASP A 123 -5.69 -15.77 -1.53
CA ASP A 123 -4.44 -15.93 -2.29
C ASP A 123 -3.72 -14.58 -2.54
N PRO A 124 -3.12 -13.97 -1.50
CA PRO A 124 -2.38 -12.72 -1.65
C PRO A 124 -1.17 -12.85 -2.58
N ALA A 125 -0.54 -14.04 -2.64
CA ALA A 125 0.61 -14.29 -3.49
C ALA A 125 0.21 -14.38 -4.98
N GLY A 126 -0.95 -14.98 -5.27
CA GLY A 126 -1.54 -14.98 -6.60
C GLY A 126 -1.89 -13.57 -7.07
N PHE A 127 -2.51 -12.77 -6.19
CA PHE A 127 -2.77 -11.35 -6.48
C PHE A 127 -1.49 -10.59 -6.85
N VAL A 128 -0.44 -10.69 -6.03
CA VAL A 128 0.83 -9.98 -6.30
C VAL A 128 1.45 -10.46 -7.62
N ARG A 129 1.43 -11.77 -7.90
CA ARG A 129 1.90 -12.32 -9.19
C ARG A 129 1.13 -11.69 -10.35
N GLN A 130 -0.19 -11.66 -10.29
CA GLN A 130 -1.04 -11.09 -11.33
C GLN A 130 -0.70 -9.62 -11.60
N VAL A 131 -0.59 -8.81 -10.55
CA VAL A 131 -0.27 -7.38 -10.69
C VAL A 131 1.13 -7.16 -11.25
N CYS A 132 2.11 -7.99 -10.89
CA CYS A 132 3.46 -7.92 -11.45
C CYS A 132 3.53 -8.39 -12.92
N THR A 133 2.59 -9.22 -13.37
CA THR A 133 2.52 -9.71 -14.76
C THR A 133 1.63 -8.84 -15.66
N GLY A 134 0.90 -7.88 -15.10
CA GLY A 134 0.08 -6.96 -15.88
C GLY A 134 0.95 -6.10 -16.82
N PRO A 135 0.45 -5.74 -18.01
CA PRO A 135 1.20 -4.93 -18.95
C PRO A 135 1.56 -3.58 -18.31
N THR A 136 2.85 -3.41 -17.98
CA THR A 136 3.42 -2.13 -17.49
C THR A 136 3.57 -1.10 -18.64
N ASP A 137 3.01 -1.41 -19.82
CA ASP A 137 3.64 -1.17 -21.12
C ASP A 137 3.15 0.08 -21.87
N ALA A 138 2.55 1.06 -21.19
CA ALA A 138 2.07 2.26 -21.86
C ALA A 138 3.04 3.45 -21.87
N ARG A 139 4.14 3.48 -21.07
CA ARG A 139 5.01 4.67 -21.00
C ARG A 139 6.48 4.39 -20.68
N LEU A 140 7.16 3.62 -21.53
CA LEU A 140 8.52 3.97 -21.92
C LEU A 140 8.42 4.51 -23.35
N LYS A 141 8.15 5.82 -23.48
CA LYS A 141 8.17 6.50 -24.78
C LYS A 141 9.51 6.18 -25.45
N GLN A 142 9.45 5.59 -26.64
CA GLN A 142 10.60 5.42 -27.52
C GLN A 142 11.36 6.75 -27.62
N PRO A 143 12.71 6.76 -27.56
CA PRO A 143 13.45 7.96 -27.90
C PRO A 143 13.14 8.29 -29.38
N ALA A 144 12.82 9.55 -29.64
CA ALA A 144 12.63 10.04 -31.00
C ALA A 144 13.86 9.68 -31.83
N ARG A 145 13.65 8.93 -32.92
CA ARG A 145 14.63 8.78 -33.99
C ARG A 145 14.85 10.18 -34.59
N SER A 146 16.01 10.75 -34.35
CA SER A 146 16.52 11.87 -35.15
C SER A 146 16.99 11.34 -36.50
N ALA A 147 16.59 12.06 -37.55
CA ALA A 147 16.94 11.84 -38.95
C ALA A 147 18.42 12.10 -39.25
#